data_AF-A0A965LCW9-F1
#
_entry.id   AF-A0A965LCW9-F1
#
_cell.length_a   1.000
_cell.length_b   1.000
_cell.length_c   1.000
_cell.angle_alpha   90.00
_cell.angle_beta   90.00
_cell.angle_gamma   90.00
#
_symmetry.space_group_name_H-M   'P 1'
#
loop_
_entity.id
_entity.type
_entity.pdbx_description
1 polymer ?
#
loop_
_entity_poly.entity_id
_entity_poly.type
_entity_poly.pdbx_seq_one_letter_code
_entity_poly.pdbx_strand_id
1 'polypeptide(L)'
;MRLTLSVLHTLLLAPLAVLCAADAVKTAKPAWGDQGDGTYRNPILWADYNNPCVFKAGDTFYLTCASHHFMGMPLLQSKDLVNWSHAGRIYSRLGGVHADFTSPGKACSAGSQDGEIGFFRGTYYMYNWSTKYRGFVCKASAPEGPWSEPVRLSEKIEGDFEDPCPFWDDDGKGYLFLLGNPGALRIYRMNDTFDAIKDQGTVLIDDIPPKGPQVFKRNGFYYISVASTGKNKDKAQYIYRSKSLYGPKPKSTPHKDH
;
A
#
# COMPACT_ATOMS: atom_id res chain seq x y z
N MET A 1 98.74 -6.28 6.56
CA MET A 1 99.03 -4.85 6.79
C MET A 1 97.84 -4.05 6.26
N ARG A 2 97.14 -3.32 7.13
CA ARG A 2 96.06 -2.33 6.84
C ARG A 2 94.75 -2.92 6.25
N LEU A 3 93.54 -2.48 6.57
CA LEU A 3 93.01 -1.46 7.49
C LEU A 3 91.52 -1.80 7.70
N THR A 4 91.02 -1.43 8.88
CA THR A 4 89.64 -1.44 9.38
C THR A 4 88.55 -0.95 8.41
N LEU A 5 87.33 -1.48 8.53
CA LEU A 5 86.12 -0.64 8.48
C LEU A 5 84.97 -1.28 9.27
N SER A 6 84.59 -0.62 10.35
CA SER A 6 83.38 -0.85 11.14
C SER A 6 82.18 -0.27 10.39
N VAL A 7 81.11 -1.05 10.22
CA VAL A 7 79.80 -0.51 9.84
C VAL A 7 78.77 -0.97 10.88
N LEU A 8 78.51 -0.05 11.80
CA LEU A 8 77.43 -0.07 12.77
C LEU A 8 76.10 -0.07 12.00
N HIS A 9 75.36 -1.19 12.02
CA HIS A 9 73.99 -1.23 11.51
C HIS A 9 73.05 -0.62 12.55
N THR A 10 72.74 0.66 12.38
CA THR A 10 71.67 1.33 13.14
C THR A 10 70.33 0.76 12.67
N LEU A 11 69.74 -0.13 13.46
CA LEU A 11 68.34 -0.54 13.30
C LEU A 11 67.45 0.68 13.61
N LEU A 12 66.94 1.35 12.57
CA LEU A 12 65.78 2.23 12.72
C LEU A 12 64.54 1.33 12.95
N LEU A 13 64.10 1.23 14.20
CA LEU A 13 62.71 0.85 14.47
C LEU A 13 61.81 1.99 14.02
N ALA A 14 61.18 1.84 12.85
CA ALA A 14 60.00 2.63 12.51
C ALA A 14 58.84 2.16 13.41
N PRO A 15 58.13 3.06 14.12
CA PRO A 15 56.92 2.66 14.81
C PRO A 15 55.88 2.32 13.75
N LEU A 16 55.47 1.05 13.71
CA LEU A 16 54.33 0.59 12.93
C LEU A 16 53.09 1.21 13.59
N ALA A 17 52.71 2.41 13.15
CA ALA A 17 51.45 3.01 13.51
C ALA A 17 50.35 2.14 12.90
N VAL A 18 49.79 1.23 13.70
CA VAL A 18 48.54 0.56 13.38
C VAL A 18 47.48 1.66 13.37
N LEU A 19 47.22 2.21 12.19
CA LEU A 19 46.08 3.07 11.95
C LEU A 19 44.86 2.16 12.05
N CYS A 20 44.29 2.02 13.25
CA CYS A 20 42.90 1.61 13.38
C CYS A 20 42.08 2.71 12.69
N ALA A 21 41.80 2.53 11.41
CA ALA A 21 40.69 3.20 10.77
C ALA A 21 39.44 2.67 11.50
N ALA A 22 39.03 3.38 12.54
CA ALA A 22 37.66 3.31 12.98
C ALA A 22 36.86 3.80 11.77
N ASP A 23 36.29 2.85 11.01
CA ASP A 23 35.20 3.16 10.10
C ASP A 23 34.14 3.82 10.96
N ALA A 24 34.12 5.14 10.94
CA ALA A 24 32.97 5.89 11.39
C ALA A 24 31.86 5.48 10.45
N VAL A 25 31.11 4.43 10.84
CA VAL A 25 29.79 4.16 10.31
C VAL A 25 29.07 5.48 10.48
N LYS A 26 28.92 6.23 9.39
CA LYS A 26 27.99 7.34 9.33
C LYS A 26 26.64 6.69 9.57
N THR A 27 26.23 6.57 10.82
CA THR A 27 24.88 6.18 11.17
C THR A 27 24.02 7.29 10.59
N ALA A 28 23.48 7.04 9.39
CA ALA A 28 22.41 7.85 8.85
C ALA A 28 21.43 8.04 10.00
N LYS A 29 21.02 9.28 10.27
CA LYS A 29 20.03 9.53 11.32
C LYS A 29 18.88 8.56 11.09
N PRO A 30 18.46 7.79 12.11
CA PRO A 30 17.35 6.85 11.95
C PRO A 30 16.13 7.61 11.40
N ALA A 31 15.31 6.92 10.61
CA ALA A 31 14.08 7.50 10.09
C ALA A 31 13.25 8.07 11.26
N TRP A 32 12.42 9.08 11.02
CA TRP A 32 11.69 9.79 12.08
C TRP A 32 11.04 8.88 13.14
N GLY A 33 10.45 7.76 12.72
CA GLY A 33 9.77 6.81 13.59
C GLY A 33 10.70 5.89 14.39
N ASP A 34 11.93 5.65 13.93
CA ASP A 34 12.91 4.78 14.60
C ASP A 34 13.66 5.56 15.69
N GLN A 35 13.66 5.04 16.91
CA GLN A 35 14.32 5.68 18.06
C GLN A 35 15.78 5.21 18.26
N GLY A 36 16.26 4.24 17.47
CA GLY A 36 17.64 3.74 17.52
C GLY A 36 17.95 2.82 18.71
N ASP A 37 16.95 2.47 19.52
CA ASP A 37 17.07 1.64 20.72
C ASP A 37 16.19 0.37 20.66
N GLY A 38 15.70 0.02 19.46
CA GLY A 38 14.75 -1.07 19.25
C GLY A 38 13.29 -0.70 19.52
N THR A 39 13.01 0.56 19.86
CA THR A 39 11.65 1.10 19.95
C THR A 39 11.30 2.00 18.76
N TYR A 40 10.01 2.28 18.60
CA TYR A 40 9.52 3.18 17.57
C TYR A 40 8.52 4.19 18.14
N ARG A 41 8.29 5.28 17.42
CA ARG A 41 7.22 6.24 17.71
C ARG A 41 6.31 6.44 16.51
N ASN A 42 5.06 6.77 16.81
CA ASN A 42 4.08 7.17 15.80
C ASN A 42 4.07 8.69 15.59
N PRO A 43 3.75 9.16 14.37
CA PRO A 43 3.59 8.35 13.16
C PRO A 43 4.94 7.80 12.66
N ILE A 44 4.97 6.57 12.15
CA ILE A 44 6.19 5.94 11.60
C ILE A 44 6.73 6.69 10.38
N LEU A 45 5.84 7.33 9.62
CA LEU A 45 6.15 8.24 8.52
C LEU A 45 5.61 9.63 8.87
N TRP A 46 6.49 10.61 9.08
CA TRP A 46 6.08 12.00 9.32
C TRP A 46 6.04 12.79 8.00
N ALA A 47 5.21 12.31 7.09
CA ALA A 47 5.00 12.85 5.75
C ALA A 47 3.58 12.50 5.28
N ASP A 48 3.17 13.07 4.15
CA ASP A 48 1.84 12.84 3.57
C ASP A 48 1.76 11.50 2.83
N TYR A 49 1.51 10.43 3.59
CA TYR A 49 1.21 9.08 3.10
C TYR A 49 -0.20 8.68 3.57
N ASN A 50 -1.22 9.37 3.06
CA ASN A 50 -2.61 9.14 3.44
C ASN A 50 -3.17 7.83 2.82
N ASN A 51 -4.12 7.20 3.51
CA ASN A 51 -4.79 5.97 3.09
C ASN A 51 -3.81 4.88 2.64
N PRO A 52 -2.86 4.47 3.51
CA PRO A 52 -1.80 3.54 3.15
C PRO A 52 -2.36 2.13 2.91
N CYS A 53 -1.98 1.53 1.79
CA CYS A 53 -2.12 0.10 1.52
C CYS A 53 -0.79 -0.58 1.79
N VAL A 54 -0.79 -1.50 2.77
CA VAL A 54 0.40 -2.24 3.21
C VAL A 54 0.23 -3.72 2.92
N PHE A 55 1.23 -4.33 2.27
CA PHE A 55 1.24 -5.77 2.01
C PHE A 55 2.64 -6.35 2.21
N LYS A 56 2.73 -7.66 2.37
CA LYS A 56 4.00 -8.37 2.54
C LYS A 56 4.26 -9.29 1.35
N ALA A 57 5.49 -9.27 0.83
CA ALA A 57 5.98 -10.26 -0.14
C ALA A 57 7.32 -10.81 0.35
N GLY A 58 7.38 -12.14 0.58
CA GLY A 58 8.53 -12.77 1.22
C GLY A 58 8.84 -12.14 2.59
N ASP A 59 10.06 -11.62 2.74
CA ASP A 59 10.55 -10.95 3.94
C ASP A 59 10.55 -9.42 3.83
N THR A 60 9.78 -8.85 2.89
CA THR A 60 9.67 -7.40 2.68
C THR A 60 8.23 -6.96 2.83
N PHE A 61 8.02 -5.84 3.51
CA PHE A 61 6.76 -5.12 3.55
C PHE A 61 6.80 -3.99 2.53
N TYR A 62 5.69 -3.74 1.86
CA TYR A 62 5.52 -2.68 0.87
C TYR A 62 4.37 -1.79 1.26
N LEU A 63 4.48 -0.50 0.92
CA LEU A 63 3.45 0.49 1.16
C LEU A 63 3.26 1.35 -0.08
N THR A 64 2.01 1.51 -0.49
CA THR A 64 1.57 2.59 -1.40
C THR A 64 0.53 3.43 -0.67
N CYS A 65 0.26 4.63 -1.15
CA CYS A 65 -0.70 5.56 -0.55
C CYS A 65 -1.49 6.28 -1.64
N ALA A 66 -2.56 6.95 -1.25
CA ALA A 66 -3.23 7.90 -2.13
C ALA A 66 -2.30 9.08 -2.43
N SER A 67 -2.51 9.74 -3.58
CA SER A 67 -1.67 10.90 -3.97
C SER A 67 -2.49 12.12 -4.39
N HIS A 68 -3.78 11.90 -4.70
CA HIS A 68 -4.76 12.91 -5.09
C HIS A 68 -4.37 13.70 -6.34
N HIS A 69 -3.32 13.24 -7.03
CA HIS A 69 -2.81 13.75 -8.29
C HIS A 69 -2.64 12.59 -9.28
N PHE A 70 -2.29 12.93 -10.50
CA PHE A 70 -2.23 11.97 -11.61
C PHE A 70 -0.78 11.65 -12.04
N MET A 71 0.23 12.21 -11.35
CA MET A 71 1.68 12.12 -11.66
C MET A 71 2.39 10.94 -10.97
N GLY A 72 1.79 9.76 -11.06
CA GLY A 72 2.31 8.54 -10.48
C GLY A 72 1.89 8.28 -9.04
N MET A 73 2.18 7.07 -8.59
CA MET A 73 1.81 6.58 -7.26
C MET A 73 3.01 5.85 -6.63
N PRO A 74 3.52 6.31 -5.47
CA PRO A 74 4.78 5.85 -4.92
C PRO A 74 4.66 4.43 -4.36
N LEU A 75 5.75 3.68 -4.42
CA LEU A 75 5.91 2.42 -3.71
C LEU A 75 7.10 2.53 -2.76
N LEU A 76 6.86 2.22 -1.49
CA LEU A 76 7.88 2.09 -0.47
C LEU A 76 8.10 0.62 -0.12
N GLN A 77 9.26 0.32 0.46
CA GLN A 77 9.61 -0.97 1.06
C GLN A 77 10.21 -0.80 2.45
N SER A 78 10.01 -1.82 3.30
CA SER A 78 10.56 -1.93 4.65
C SER A 78 10.81 -3.39 5.03
N LYS A 79 11.76 -3.61 5.95
CA LYS A 79 12.01 -4.92 6.57
C LYS A 79 11.39 -5.06 7.96
N ASP A 80 11.01 -3.95 8.59
CA ASP A 80 10.65 -3.87 10.00
C ASP A 80 9.35 -3.09 10.28
N LEU A 81 8.66 -2.62 9.23
CA LEU A 81 7.47 -1.76 9.29
C LEU A 81 7.70 -0.34 9.84
N VAL A 82 8.93 0.01 10.21
CA VAL A 82 9.27 1.32 10.82
C VAL A 82 10.13 2.14 9.86
N ASN A 83 11.16 1.53 9.29
CA ASN A 83 12.13 2.15 8.40
C ASN A 83 11.73 1.86 6.95
N TRP A 84 11.26 2.90 6.25
CA TRP A 84 10.77 2.82 4.88
C TRP A 84 11.70 3.54 3.90
N SER A 85 11.87 2.96 2.72
CA SER A 85 12.63 3.55 1.62
C SER A 85 11.85 3.41 0.31
N HIS A 86 12.13 4.25 -0.68
CA HIS A 86 11.49 4.14 -1.99
C HIS A 86 11.89 2.84 -2.69
N ALA A 87 10.89 2.10 -3.15
CA ALA A 87 11.04 0.88 -3.96
C ALA A 87 10.69 1.11 -5.43
N GLY A 88 9.94 2.17 -5.74
CA GLY A 88 9.56 2.49 -7.11
C GLY A 88 8.25 3.28 -7.18
N ARG A 89 7.46 2.99 -8.21
CA ARG A 89 6.13 3.55 -8.43
C ARG A 89 5.23 2.54 -9.13
N ILE A 90 3.93 2.57 -8.84
CA ILE A 90 2.94 1.69 -9.45
C ILE A 90 2.59 2.14 -10.88
N TYR A 91 2.49 3.45 -11.12
CA TYR A 91 2.33 4.00 -12.45
C TYR A 91 3.07 5.34 -12.53
N SER A 92 3.34 5.82 -13.75
CA SER A 92 4.03 7.10 -13.96
C SER A 92 3.08 8.26 -14.26
N ARG A 93 1.96 7.97 -14.94
CA ARG A 93 0.88 8.94 -15.20
C ARG A 93 -0.45 8.24 -15.44
N LEU A 94 -1.55 8.91 -15.12
CA LEU A 94 -2.86 8.53 -15.66
C LEU A 94 -3.01 9.13 -17.07
N GLY A 95 -3.42 8.33 -18.04
CA GLY A 95 -3.63 8.77 -19.43
C GLY A 95 -4.95 9.55 -19.60
N GLY A 96 -5.04 10.40 -20.62
CA GLY A 96 -6.30 11.04 -21.00
C GLY A 96 -6.89 12.07 -20.03
N VAL A 97 -6.16 12.42 -18.96
CA VAL A 97 -6.56 13.42 -17.94
C VAL A 97 -5.82 14.76 -18.10
N HIS A 98 -5.11 14.98 -19.21
CA HIS A 98 -4.29 16.19 -19.45
C HIS A 98 -5.10 17.49 -19.29
N ALA A 99 -6.37 17.49 -19.73
CA ALA A 99 -7.25 18.65 -19.60
C ALA A 99 -7.46 19.10 -18.14
N ASP A 100 -7.38 18.18 -17.18
CA ASP A 100 -7.58 18.47 -15.76
C ASP A 100 -6.38 19.18 -15.10
N PHE A 101 -5.21 19.20 -15.74
CA PHE A 101 -4.00 19.90 -15.25
C PHE A 101 -3.86 21.33 -15.78
N THR A 102 -4.80 21.79 -16.58
CA THR A 102 -4.68 23.08 -17.29
C THR A 102 -4.95 24.31 -16.42
N SER A 103 -5.41 24.12 -15.18
CA SER A 103 -5.65 25.23 -14.24
C SER A 103 -5.36 24.83 -12.78
N PRO A 104 -4.78 25.73 -11.96
CA PRO A 104 -4.57 25.50 -10.53
C PRO A 104 -5.84 25.03 -9.81
N GLY A 105 -5.71 24.08 -8.88
CA GLY A 105 -6.80 23.59 -8.04
C GLY A 105 -7.75 22.57 -8.68
N LYS A 106 -7.74 22.37 -10.02
CA LYS A 106 -8.55 21.33 -10.68
C LYS A 106 -7.89 19.95 -10.71
N ALA A 107 -6.55 19.91 -10.65
CA ALA A 107 -5.80 18.66 -10.67
C ALA A 107 -5.74 17.97 -9.29
N CYS A 108 -5.83 18.74 -8.21
CA CYS A 108 -5.76 18.22 -6.86
C CYS A 108 -7.13 17.62 -6.46
N SER A 109 -7.11 16.50 -5.74
CA SER A 109 -8.30 15.79 -5.21
C SER A 109 -9.10 14.96 -6.21
N ALA A 110 -8.69 14.93 -7.48
CA ALA A 110 -9.35 14.14 -8.54
C ALA A 110 -8.48 13.00 -9.09
N GLY A 111 -7.19 12.97 -8.71
CA GLY A 111 -6.22 11.95 -9.09
C GLY A 111 -6.44 10.63 -8.37
N SER A 112 -5.36 9.89 -8.11
CA SER A 112 -5.44 8.63 -7.38
C SER A 112 -5.86 8.83 -5.93
N GLN A 113 -7.01 8.27 -5.59
CA GLN A 113 -7.56 8.24 -4.24
C GLN A 113 -7.10 6.97 -3.53
N ASP A 114 -7.94 6.39 -2.69
CA ASP A 114 -7.70 5.16 -1.95
C ASP A 114 -7.60 3.99 -2.93
N GLY A 115 -6.65 3.11 -2.68
CA GLY A 115 -6.45 1.91 -3.48
C GLY A 115 -5.91 0.78 -2.64
N GLU A 116 -6.10 -0.43 -3.13
CA GLU A 116 -5.71 -1.65 -2.44
C GLU A 116 -4.96 -2.57 -3.40
N ILE A 117 -3.93 -3.22 -2.88
CA ILE A 117 -3.13 -4.20 -3.60
C ILE A 117 -3.47 -5.59 -3.08
N GLY A 118 -3.84 -6.48 -4.00
CA GLY A 118 -3.97 -7.90 -3.72
C GLY A 118 -3.07 -8.74 -4.62
N PHE A 119 -2.71 -9.93 -4.14
CA PHE A 119 -1.90 -10.89 -4.88
C PHE A 119 -2.71 -12.15 -5.17
N PHE A 120 -2.76 -12.54 -6.43
CA PHE A 120 -3.45 -13.74 -6.86
C PHE A 120 -2.72 -14.41 -8.01
N ARG A 121 -2.48 -15.73 -7.87
CA ARG A 121 -1.87 -16.59 -8.90
C ARG A 121 -0.60 -15.99 -9.55
N GLY A 122 0.33 -15.49 -8.73
CA GLY A 122 1.61 -14.97 -9.24
C GLY A 122 1.56 -13.51 -9.72
N THR A 123 0.42 -12.83 -9.59
CA THR A 123 0.23 -11.46 -10.06
C THR A 123 -0.24 -10.57 -8.92
N TYR A 124 0.39 -9.42 -8.76
CA TYR A 124 -0.10 -8.30 -7.96
C TYR A 124 -1.06 -7.46 -8.78
N TYR A 125 -2.17 -7.07 -8.18
CA TYR A 125 -3.17 -6.20 -8.76
C TYR A 125 -3.36 -5.02 -7.83
N MET A 126 -3.12 -3.82 -8.33
CA MET A 126 -3.43 -2.58 -7.64
C MET A 126 -4.72 -2.05 -8.22
N TYR A 127 -5.76 -1.95 -7.41
CA TYR A 127 -6.99 -1.26 -7.77
C TYR A 127 -7.03 0.10 -7.10
N ASN A 128 -7.46 1.11 -7.84
CA ASN A 128 -7.58 2.47 -7.33
C ASN A 128 -8.74 3.18 -7.99
N TRP A 129 -9.29 4.18 -7.29
CA TRP A 129 -10.28 5.06 -7.87
C TRP A 129 -9.72 6.45 -8.13
N SER A 130 -10.12 7.02 -9.27
CA SER A 130 -9.94 8.43 -9.58
C SER A 130 -11.26 8.95 -10.09
N THR A 131 -11.70 10.10 -9.57
CA THR A 131 -12.98 10.71 -9.97
C THR A 131 -13.06 10.91 -11.47
N LYS A 132 -11.95 11.28 -12.14
CA LYS A 132 -11.95 11.56 -13.58
C LYS A 132 -11.60 10.35 -14.43
N TYR A 133 -10.62 9.56 -13.99
CA TYR A 133 -10.22 8.39 -14.76
C TYR A 133 -11.26 7.26 -14.68
N ARG A 134 -12.12 7.29 -13.64
CA ARG A 134 -12.96 6.17 -13.18
C ARG A 134 -12.08 4.97 -12.80
N GLY A 135 -12.54 4.08 -11.93
CA GLY A 135 -11.67 3.05 -11.32
C GLY A 135 -10.77 2.31 -12.31
N PHE A 136 -9.59 1.90 -11.86
CA PHE A 136 -8.59 1.25 -12.72
C PHE A 136 -7.79 0.18 -11.97
N VAL A 137 -7.13 -0.66 -12.76
CA VAL A 137 -6.21 -1.70 -12.27
C VAL A 137 -4.84 -1.58 -12.94
N CYS A 138 -3.78 -1.72 -12.15
CA CYS A 138 -2.42 -1.99 -12.63
C CYS A 138 -1.99 -3.38 -12.18
N LYS A 139 -1.18 -4.08 -13.00
CA LYS A 139 -0.74 -5.47 -12.74
C LYS A 139 0.78 -5.59 -12.75
N ALA A 140 1.35 -6.42 -11.89
CA ALA A 140 2.78 -6.74 -11.89
C ALA A 140 3.05 -8.18 -11.43
N SER A 141 4.15 -8.78 -11.87
CA SER A 141 4.60 -10.09 -11.37
C SER A 141 5.48 -9.99 -10.12
N ALA A 142 6.01 -8.80 -9.82
CA ALA A 142 6.79 -8.49 -8.64
C ALA A 142 6.26 -7.19 -8.00
N PRO A 143 6.38 -7.03 -6.66
CA PRO A 143 5.94 -5.80 -5.98
C PRO A 143 6.55 -4.53 -6.57
N GLU A 144 7.84 -4.55 -6.90
CA GLU A 144 8.61 -3.43 -7.45
C GLU A 144 8.26 -3.13 -8.92
N GLY A 145 7.51 -4.02 -9.57
CA GLY A 145 7.17 -3.94 -10.98
C GLY A 145 8.13 -4.72 -11.91
N PRO A 146 8.16 -4.40 -13.21
CA PRO A 146 7.40 -3.32 -13.83
C PRO A 146 5.88 -3.55 -13.73
N TRP A 147 5.17 -2.50 -13.39
CA TRP A 147 3.71 -2.49 -13.38
C TRP A 147 3.19 -2.16 -14.77
N SER A 148 2.06 -2.74 -15.15
CA SER A 148 1.36 -2.41 -16.39
C SER A 148 0.89 -0.96 -16.36
N GLU A 149 0.65 -0.39 -17.55
CA GLU A 149 -0.12 0.84 -17.65
C GLU A 149 -1.51 0.65 -17.00
N PRO A 150 -2.08 1.72 -16.41
CA PRO A 150 -3.43 1.71 -15.86
C PRO A 150 -4.47 1.25 -16.89
N VAL A 151 -5.26 0.25 -16.53
CA VAL A 151 -6.41 -0.21 -17.32
C VAL A 151 -7.68 0.18 -16.58
N ARG A 152 -8.53 1.00 -17.22
CA ARG A 152 -9.84 1.35 -16.65
C ARG A 152 -10.68 0.09 -16.43
N LEU A 153 -11.26 -0.01 -15.24
CA LEU A 153 -12.32 -0.97 -14.96
C LEU A 153 -13.49 -0.61 -15.88
N SER A 154 -13.94 -1.56 -16.69
CA SER A 154 -14.79 -1.39 -17.88
C SER A 154 -15.65 -0.10 -17.95
N GLU A 155 -15.82 0.47 -19.14
CA GLU A 155 -16.71 1.62 -19.40
C GLU A 155 -18.18 1.42 -18.95
N LYS A 156 -18.58 0.18 -18.63
CA LYS A 156 -19.91 -0.20 -18.13
C LYS A 156 -20.10 -0.02 -16.63
N ILE A 157 -19.08 0.40 -15.87
CA ILE A 157 -19.27 0.77 -14.46
C ILE A 157 -19.97 2.13 -14.45
N GLU A 158 -21.30 2.09 -14.46
CA GLU A 158 -22.14 3.26 -14.26
C GLU A 158 -22.22 3.60 -12.78
N GLY A 159 -21.75 4.79 -12.41
CA GLY A 159 -21.80 5.31 -11.05
C GLY A 159 -20.48 5.89 -10.56
N ASP A 160 -20.56 6.60 -9.44
CA ASP A 160 -19.41 7.06 -8.69
C ASP A 160 -19.17 6.06 -7.55
N PHE A 161 -18.00 5.42 -7.60
CA PHE A 161 -17.53 4.49 -6.58
C PHE A 161 -16.26 5.01 -5.93
N GLU A 162 -15.91 4.43 -4.79
CA GLU A 162 -14.72 4.78 -4.01
C GLU A 162 -14.16 3.52 -3.33
N ASP A 163 -12.94 3.64 -2.84
CA ASP A 163 -12.23 2.69 -1.98
C ASP A 163 -12.30 1.22 -2.48
N PRO A 164 -11.75 0.92 -3.68
CA PRO A 164 -11.75 -0.43 -4.21
C PRO A 164 -10.90 -1.37 -3.36
N CYS A 165 -11.44 -2.54 -3.04
CA CYS A 165 -10.70 -3.62 -2.38
C CYS A 165 -10.91 -4.95 -3.13
N PRO A 166 -9.86 -5.51 -3.74
CA PRO A 166 -9.96 -6.80 -4.42
C PRO A 166 -9.89 -7.96 -3.42
N PHE A 167 -10.60 -9.04 -3.73
CA PHE A 167 -10.53 -10.28 -2.97
C PHE A 167 -10.67 -11.47 -3.92
N TRP A 168 -9.85 -12.49 -3.73
CA TRP A 168 -9.99 -13.77 -4.42
C TRP A 168 -10.26 -14.86 -3.40
N ASP A 169 -11.29 -15.67 -3.66
CA ASP A 169 -11.67 -16.77 -2.79
C ASP A 169 -11.02 -18.08 -3.23
N ASP A 170 -11.15 -19.11 -2.39
CA ASP A 170 -10.56 -20.44 -2.60
C ASP A 170 -11.14 -21.15 -3.85
N ASP A 171 -12.32 -20.72 -4.32
CA ASP A 171 -12.92 -21.22 -5.56
C ASP A 171 -12.30 -20.62 -6.84
N GLY A 172 -11.30 -19.75 -6.67
CA GLY A 172 -10.57 -19.09 -7.75
C GLY A 172 -11.32 -17.92 -8.39
N LYS A 173 -12.47 -17.51 -7.85
CA LYS A 173 -13.21 -16.34 -8.32
C LYS A 173 -12.69 -15.06 -7.68
N GLY A 174 -12.69 -14.00 -8.48
CA GLY A 174 -12.34 -12.64 -8.05
C GLY A 174 -13.58 -11.81 -7.74
N TYR A 175 -13.47 -10.99 -6.70
CA TYR A 175 -14.48 -10.06 -6.23
C TYR A 175 -13.86 -8.68 -6.04
N LEU A 176 -14.61 -7.64 -6.36
CA LEU A 176 -14.23 -6.27 -6.08
C LEU A 176 -15.25 -5.67 -5.12
N PHE A 177 -14.77 -5.16 -4.00
CA PHE A 177 -15.55 -4.41 -3.04
C PHE A 177 -15.43 -2.94 -3.39
N LEU A 178 -16.56 -2.24 -3.47
CA LEU A 178 -16.62 -0.83 -3.80
C LEU A 178 -17.63 -0.15 -2.89
N LEU A 179 -17.35 1.09 -2.52
CA LEU A 179 -18.32 1.97 -1.90
C LEU A 179 -19.00 2.78 -2.98
N GLY A 180 -20.32 2.84 -3.01
CA GLY A 180 -20.99 3.67 -4.00
C GLY A 180 -22.47 3.39 -4.21
N ASN A 181 -23.01 4.14 -5.17
CA ASN A 181 -24.41 4.51 -5.34
C ASN A 181 -25.49 3.45 -4.95
N PRO A 182 -26.27 3.69 -3.87
CA PRO A 182 -26.07 4.70 -2.82
C PRO A 182 -25.35 4.13 -1.57
N GLY A 183 -24.30 4.82 -1.13
CA GLY A 183 -23.81 4.91 0.26
C GLY A 183 -23.37 3.65 0.99
N ALA A 184 -23.42 2.49 0.35
CA ALA A 184 -23.18 1.20 0.96
C ALA A 184 -21.89 0.55 0.44
N LEU A 185 -21.28 -0.30 1.26
CA LEU A 185 -20.29 -1.25 0.78
C LEU A 185 -21.00 -2.34 -0.03
N ARG A 186 -20.57 -2.54 -1.27
CA ARG A 186 -21.10 -3.58 -2.16
C ARG A 186 -19.98 -4.49 -2.63
N ILE A 187 -20.32 -5.76 -2.83
CA ILE A 187 -19.44 -6.75 -3.46
C ILE A 187 -19.89 -7.03 -4.89
N TYR A 188 -18.94 -7.01 -5.81
CA TYR A 188 -19.14 -7.28 -7.24
C TYR A 188 -18.34 -8.50 -7.65
N ARG A 189 -18.90 -9.37 -8.49
CA ARG A 189 -18.10 -10.43 -9.15
C ARG A 189 -17.27 -9.84 -10.26
N MET A 190 -16.00 -10.22 -10.36
CA MET A 190 -15.12 -9.84 -11.46
C MET A 190 -15.17 -10.84 -12.63
N ASN A 191 -14.75 -10.39 -13.81
CA ASN A 191 -14.41 -11.26 -14.94
C ASN A 191 -13.08 -12.00 -14.73
N ASP A 192 -12.79 -12.93 -15.63
CA ASP A 192 -11.67 -13.85 -15.48
C ASP A 192 -10.30 -13.15 -15.69
N THR A 193 -10.30 -11.98 -16.34
CA THR A 193 -9.12 -11.11 -16.49
C THR A 193 -8.99 -10.08 -15.35
N PHE A 194 -9.97 -10.03 -14.44
CA PHE A 194 -10.04 -9.16 -13.27
C PHE A 194 -9.95 -7.65 -13.60
N ASP A 195 -10.47 -7.23 -14.74
CA ASP A 195 -10.51 -5.82 -15.19
C ASP A 195 -11.93 -5.31 -15.45
N ALA A 196 -12.95 -6.12 -15.14
CA ALA A 196 -14.35 -5.71 -15.20
C ALA A 196 -15.19 -6.41 -14.14
N ILE A 197 -16.29 -5.75 -13.73
CA ILE A 197 -17.34 -6.34 -12.91
C ILE A 197 -18.42 -6.99 -13.79
N LYS A 198 -19.11 -8.02 -13.27
CA LYS A 198 -20.07 -8.86 -14.02
C LYS A 198 -21.50 -8.79 -13.52
N ASP A 199 -21.78 -8.00 -12.49
CA ASP A 199 -23.10 -7.88 -11.89
C ASP A 199 -23.37 -6.47 -11.34
N GLN A 200 -24.56 -6.30 -10.78
CA GLN A 200 -25.03 -5.04 -10.19
C GLN A 200 -24.56 -4.83 -8.75
N GLY A 201 -23.71 -5.73 -8.24
CA GLY A 201 -23.24 -5.73 -6.86
C GLY A 201 -24.31 -6.13 -5.84
N THR A 202 -23.87 -6.73 -4.74
CA THR A 202 -24.71 -7.06 -3.57
C THR A 202 -24.33 -6.15 -2.41
N VAL A 203 -25.31 -5.52 -1.77
CA VAL A 203 -25.11 -4.72 -0.55
C VAL A 203 -24.63 -5.61 0.59
N LEU A 204 -23.57 -5.21 1.28
CA LEU A 204 -23.03 -5.90 2.44
C LEU A 204 -23.14 -5.10 3.74
N ILE A 205 -22.84 -3.81 3.68
CA ILE A 205 -22.84 -2.91 4.84
C ILE A 205 -23.49 -1.60 4.42
N ASP A 206 -24.63 -1.30 5.03
CA ASP A 206 -25.42 -0.08 4.84
C ASP A 206 -25.93 0.52 6.16
N ASP A 207 -25.54 -0.07 7.30
CA ASP A 207 -25.93 0.36 8.65
C ASP A 207 -25.02 1.47 9.22
N ILE A 208 -23.89 1.73 8.56
CA ILE A 208 -22.95 2.81 8.82
C ILE A 208 -22.52 3.45 7.49
N PRO A 209 -21.97 4.67 7.46
CA PRO A 209 -21.25 5.20 6.30
C PRO A 209 -19.84 4.56 6.27
N PRO A 210 -19.62 3.47 5.52
CA PRO A 210 -18.34 2.78 5.54
C PRO A 210 -17.32 3.56 4.69
N LYS A 211 -16.03 3.30 4.88
CA LYS A 211 -14.86 3.76 4.10
C LYS A 211 -13.73 2.73 4.17
N GLY A 212 -12.88 2.70 3.15
CA GLY A 212 -11.64 1.91 3.13
C GLY A 212 -11.84 0.44 3.50
N PRO A 213 -12.62 -0.34 2.72
CA PRO A 213 -12.84 -1.75 3.03
C PRO A 213 -11.53 -2.52 2.90
N GLN A 214 -11.26 -3.40 3.87
CA GLN A 214 -10.21 -4.41 3.78
C GLN A 214 -10.82 -5.78 4.03
N VAL A 215 -10.64 -6.69 3.08
CA VAL A 215 -11.29 -8.01 3.10
C VAL A 215 -10.25 -9.10 3.15
N PHE A 216 -10.37 -10.00 4.12
CA PHE A 216 -9.49 -11.15 4.23
C PHE A 216 -10.21 -12.36 4.80
N LYS A 217 -9.70 -13.55 4.49
CA LYS A 217 -10.22 -14.82 5.00
C LYS A 217 -9.22 -15.42 5.99
N ARG A 218 -9.69 -15.81 7.16
CA ARG A 218 -8.87 -16.44 8.20
C ARG A 218 -9.67 -17.45 8.98
N ASN A 219 -9.12 -18.66 9.13
CA ASN A 219 -9.71 -19.75 9.94
C ASN A 219 -11.18 -20.06 9.58
N GLY A 220 -11.51 -20.10 8.29
CA GLY A 220 -12.85 -20.39 7.80
C GLY A 220 -13.87 -19.25 7.93
N PHE A 221 -13.43 -18.05 8.29
CA PHE A 221 -14.26 -16.85 8.33
C PHE A 221 -13.74 -15.78 7.36
N TYR A 222 -14.67 -15.02 6.80
CA TYR A 222 -14.41 -13.79 6.07
C TYR A 222 -14.50 -12.63 7.05
N TYR A 223 -13.53 -11.73 6.99
CA TYR A 223 -13.46 -10.50 7.76
C TYR A 223 -13.54 -9.33 6.80
N ILE A 224 -14.36 -8.34 7.15
CA ILE A 224 -14.48 -7.07 6.42
C ILE A 224 -14.24 -5.97 7.43
N SER A 225 -13.10 -5.31 7.30
CA SER A 225 -12.73 -4.14 8.09
C SER A 225 -13.15 -2.89 7.33
N VAL A 226 -13.84 -1.94 7.97
CA VAL A 226 -14.21 -0.65 7.38
C VAL A 226 -14.04 0.46 8.40
N ALA A 227 -13.51 1.60 7.97
CA ALA A 227 -13.62 2.82 8.76
C ALA A 227 -15.05 3.36 8.63
N SER A 228 -15.56 4.05 9.64
CA SER A 228 -16.73 4.91 9.49
C SER A 228 -16.37 6.37 9.71
N THR A 229 -16.87 7.23 8.83
CA THR A 229 -16.62 8.68 8.87
C THR A 229 -17.80 9.46 9.45
N GLY A 230 -18.64 8.82 10.28
CA GLY A 230 -19.81 9.43 10.90
C GLY A 230 -19.51 10.64 11.80
N LYS A 231 -20.56 11.24 12.40
CA LYS A 231 -20.40 12.32 13.38
C LYS A 231 -20.11 11.72 14.77
N ASN A 232 -19.13 12.28 15.49
CA ASN A 232 -18.80 11.91 16.88
C ASN A 232 -18.40 10.44 17.07
N LYS A 233 -19.08 9.69 17.95
CA LYS A 233 -18.69 8.34 18.42
C LYS A 233 -18.69 7.26 17.34
N ASP A 234 -19.21 7.58 16.15
CA ASP A 234 -19.24 6.68 14.99
C ASP A 234 -17.95 6.75 14.15
N LYS A 235 -16.95 7.57 14.54
CA LYS A 235 -15.63 7.55 13.93
C LYS A 235 -14.76 6.46 14.52
N ALA A 236 -14.84 5.26 13.94
CA ALA A 236 -14.06 4.12 14.36
C ALA A 236 -13.70 3.21 13.18
N GLN A 237 -12.79 2.28 13.44
CA GLN A 237 -12.61 1.10 12.59
C GLN A 237 -13.55 0.00 13.10
N TYR A 238 -14.37 -0.55 12.22
CA TYR A 238 -15.28 -1.65 12.48
C TYR A 238 -14.77 -2.91 11.79
N ILE A 239 -14.94 -4.05 12.44
CA ILE A 239 -14.66 -5.35 11.82
C ILE A 239 -15.91 -6.23 11.86
N TYR A 240 -16.34 -6.66 10.68
CA TYR A 240 -17.45 -7.59 10.49
C TYR A 240 -16.86 -8.96 10.18
N ARG A 241 -17.52 -10.02 10.65
CA ARG A 241 -17.10 -11.40 10.38
C ARG A 241 -18.29 -12.28 9.99
N SER A 242 -18.10 -13.14 8.99
CA SER A 242 -19.11 -14.13 8.58
C SER A 242 -18.48 -15.43 8.08
N LYS A 243 -19.26 -16.52 8.07
CA LYS A 243 -18.88 -17.76 7.37
C LYS A 243 -19.16 -17.71 5.86
N SER A 244 -19.86 -16.66 5.40
CA SER A 244 -20.15 -16.39 4.00
C SER A 244 -19.47 -15.11 3.56
N LEU A 245 -18.86 -15.11 2.36
CA LEU A 245 -18.27 -13.92 1.75
C LEU A 245 -19.30 -12.79 1.57
N TYR A 246 -20.57 -13.16 1.33
CA TYR A 246 -21.69 -12.23 1.23
C TYR A 246 -22.16 -11.68 2.59
N GLY A 247 -21.22 -11.54 3.52
CA GLY A 247 -21.40 -10.95 4.83
C GLY A 247 -22.28 -11.78 5.76
N PRO A 248 -22.50 -11.27 6.98
CA PRO A 248 -23.60 -11.76 7.79
C PRO A 248 -24.94 -11.20 7.29
N LYS A 249 -26.01 -11.99 7.39
CA LYS A 249 -27.37 -11.50 7.12
C LYS A 249 -27.76 -10.41 8.14
N PRO A 250 -28.79 -9.56 7.90
CA PRO A 250 -29.12 -8.32 8.64
C PRO A 250 -29.37 -8.38 10.16
N LYS A 251 -29.03 -9.48 10.84
CA LYS A 251 -29.20 -9.67 12.28
C LYS A 251 -27.94 -10.11 13.03
N SER A 252 -26.77 -10.18 12.40
CA SER A 252 -25.56 -10.38 13.21
C SER A 252 -25.13 -9.04 13.79
N THR A 253 -25.17 -8.94 15.10
CA THR A 253 -24.60 -7.83 15.85
C THR A 253 -23.14 -7.61 15.45
N PRO A 254 -22.70 -6.38 15.12
CA PRO A 254 -21.27 -6.09 15.01
C PRO A 254 -20.62 -6.44 16.35
N HIS A 255 -19.56 -7.26 16.32
CA HIS A 255 -18.70 -7.42 17.48
C HIS A 255 -18.01 -6.06 17.71
N LYS A 256 -18.49 -5.32 18.70
CA LYS A 256 -17.79 -4.14 19.22
C LYS A 256 -16.72 -4.66 20.18
N ASP A 257 -15.50 -4.79 19.68
CA ASP A 257 -14.34 -4.88 20.58
C ASP A 257 -14.09 -3.46 21.12
N HIS A 258 -14.26 -3.29 22.44
CA HIS A 258 -13.92 -2.08 23.19
C HIS A 258 -12.46 -2.10 23.60
#